data_AF-A0A7R7ENZ8-F1
#
_entry.id   AF-A0A7R7ENZ8-F1
#
_cell.length_a   1.000
_cell.length_b   1.000
_cell.length_c   1.000
_cell.angle_alpha   90.00
_cell.angle_beta   90.00
_cell.angle_gamma   90.00
#
_symmetry.space_group_name_H-M   'P 1'
#
loop_
_entity.id
_entity.type
_entity.pdbx_description
1 polymer ?
#
loop_
_entity_poly.entity_id
_entity_poly.type
_entity_poly.pdbx_seq_one_letter_code
_entity_poly.pdbx_strand_id
1 'polypeptide(L)'
;MNTISKQDIISGLQKIGVRPGMELEVHSSLKSFGYVEGGAKTVIEALKETVGCNGSIFMPSLRLSPRLPLSEADEKLGITCKALVYNSKNGV
;
A
#
# COMPACT_ATOMS: atom_id res chain seq x y z
N MET A 1 22.06 -11.69 3.45
CA MET A 1 20.71 -11.10 3.42
C MET A 1 19.74 -12.23 3.13
N ASN A 2 18.72 -12.43 3.96
CA ASN A 2 17.66 -13.40 3.62
C ASN A 2 16.78 -12.79 2.54
N THR A 3 16.72 -13.44 1.40
CA THR A 3 15.77 -13.13 0.32
C THR A 3 14.40 -13.66 0.70
N ILE A 4 13.37 -12.82 0.55
CA ILE A 4 11.97 -13.21 0.71
C ILE A 4 11.41 -13.60 -0.66
N SER A 5 10.96 -14.85 -0.78
CA SER A 5 10.32 -15.37 -1.98
C SER A 5 8.81 -15.14 -1.97
N LYS A 6 8.14 -15.39 -3.11
CA LYS A 6 6.68 -15.39 -3.19
C LYS A 6 6.05 -16.36 -2.17
N GLN A 7 6.63 -17.55 -2.02
CA GLN A 7 6.08 -18.61 -1.17
C GLN A 7 6.20 -18.27 0.31
N ASP A 8 7.24 -17.55 0.71
CA ASP A 8 7.40 -17.04 2.09
C ASP A 8 6.27 -16.07 2.45
N ILE A 9 5.91 -15.18 1.51
CA ILE A 9 4.83 -14.21 1.69
C ILE A 9 3.48 -14.92 1.78
N ILE A 10 3.17 -15.84 0.85
CA ILE A 10 1.93 -16.63 0.88
C ILE A 10 1.81 -17.39 2.20
N SER A 11 2.88 -18.06 2.63
CA SER A 11 2.91 -18.81 3.88
C SER A 11 2.70 -17.90 5.09
N GLY A 12 3.31 -16.71 5.09
CA GLY A 12 3.12 -15.70 6.13
C GLY A 12 1.67 -15.22 6.22
N LEU A 13 1.07 -14.88 5.09
CA LEU A 13 -0.33 -14.44 5.00
C LEU A 13 -1.30 -15.54 5.49
N GLN A 14 -1.08 -16.79 5.07
CA GLN A 14 -1.89 -17.92 5.53
C GLN A 14 -1.73 -18.21 7.02
N LYS A 15 -0.53 -18.03 7.57
CA LYS A 15 -0.25 -18.19 9.02
C LYS A 15 -0.99 -17.16 9.86
N ILE A 16 -1.14 -15.92 9.38
CA ILE A 16 -1.92 -14.88 10.07
C ILE A 16 -3.43 -14.97 9.81
N GLY A 17 -3.88 -15.98 9.07
CA GLY A 17 -5.30 -16.28 8.90
C GLY A 17 -5.93 -15.80 7.59
N VAL A 18 -5.15 -15.28 6.64
CA VAL A 18 -5.68 -14.98 5.30
C VAL A 18 -6.11 -16.29 4.62
N ARG A 19 -7.30 -16.29 4.04
CA ARG A 19 -7.91 -17.43 3.35
C ARG A 19 -8.42 -17.03 1.96
N PRO A 20 -8.55 -18.00 1.04
CA PRO A 20 -9.20 -17.75 -0.24
C PRO A 20 -10.63 -17.21 -0.06
N GLY A 21 -11.03 -16.28 -0.94
CA GLY A 21 -12.35 -15.64 -0.90
C GLY A 21 -12.46 -14.42 0.02
N MET A 22 -11.40 -14.06 0.77
CA MET A 22 -11.43 -12.88 1.63
C MET A 22 -11.30 -11.57 0.85
N GLU A 23 -11.86 -10.51 1.42
CA GLU A 23 -11.65 -9.13 1.01
C GLU A 23 -10.56 -8.51 1.90
N LEU A 24 -9.48 -8.04 1.30
CA LEU A 24 -8.34 -7.48 2.03
C LEU A 24 -8.16 -5.99 1.71
N GLU A 25 -8.09 -5.18 2.76
CA GLU A 25 -7.50 -3.84 2.73
C GLU A 25 -6.00 -4.00 3.04
N VAL A 26 -5.13 -3.49 2.18
CA VAL A 26 -3.68 -3.69 2.31
C VAL A 26 -2.92 -2.38 2.28
N HIS A 27 -2.35 -2.04 3.43
CA HIS A 27 -1.23 -1.11 3.55
C HIS A 27 0.10 -1.87 3.56
N SER A 28 0.97 -1.60 2.58
CA SER A 28 2.26 -2.31 2.47
C SER A 28 3.45 -1.36 2.38
N SER A 29 4.55 -1.74 3.03
CA SER A 29 5.86 -1.11 2.89
C SER A 29 6.85 -2.14 2.36
N LEU A 30 7.21 -2.06 1.08
CA LEU A 30 8.17 -2.99 0.46
C LEU A 30 9.52 -2.99 1.19
N LYS A 31 9.95 -1.81 1.66
CA LYS A 31 11.18 -1.64 2.44
C LYS A 31 11.17 -2.46 3.74
N SER A 32 10.00 -2.64 4.37
CA SER A 32 9.89 -3.37 5.63
C SER A 32 10.10 -4.89 5.46
N PHE A 33 9.97 -5.43 4.24
CA PHE A 33 10.29 -6.82 3.93
C PHE A 33 11.79 -7.10 3.80
N GLY A 34 12.64 -6.06 3.66
CA GLY A 34 14.03 -6.24 3.24
C GLY A 34 14.12 -6.47 1.73
N TYR A 35 14.74 -7.58 1.31
CA TYR A 35 14.89 -7.92 -0.12
C TYR A 35 13.84 -8.93 -0.55
N VAL A 36 12.91 -8.52 -1.42
CA VAL A 36 11.91 -9.40 -2.04
C VAL A 36 12.37 -9.76 -3.45
N GLU A 37 12.47 -11.06 -3.74
CA GLU A 37 12.75 -11.54 -5.10
C GLU A 37 11.69 -11.00 -6.06
N GLY A 38 12.07 -10.32 -7.14
CA GLY A 38 11.11 -9.72 -8.10
C GLY A 38 10.37 -8.47 -7.59
N GLY A 39 10.71 -7.98 -6.39
CA GLY A 39 10.23 -6.71 -5.84
C GLY A 39 8.71 -6.66 -5.61
N ALA A 40 8.09 -5.51 -5.89
CA ALA A 40 6.67 -5.28 -5.62
C ALA A 40 5.74 -6.25 -6.38
N LYS A 41 6.13 -6.69 -7.59
CA LYS A 41 5.33 -7.62 -8.39
C LYS A 41 5.06 -8.93 -7.64
N THR A 42 6.09 -9.46 -6.97
CA THR A 42 6.00 -10.69 -6.18
C THR A 42 5.05 -10.56 -5.00
N VAL A 43 5.03 -9.39 -4.35
CA VAL A 43 4.06 -9.11 -3.26
C VAL A 43 2.64 -9.12 -3.80
N ILE A 44 2.39 -8.45 -4.93
CA ILE A 44 1.07 -8.40 -5.57
C ILE A 44 0.62 -9.80 -6.00
N GLU A 45 1.51 -10.59 -6.59
CA GLU A 45 1.22 -11.97 -7.00
C GLU A 45 0.90 -12.86 -5.80
N ALA A 46 1.68 -12.76 -4.71
CA ALA A 46 1.43 -13.50 -3.47
C ALA A 46 0.06 -13.15 -2.85
N LEU A 47 -0.29 -11.87 -2.79
CA LEU A 47 -1.60 -11.43 -2.29
C LEU A 47 -2.74 -12.00 -3.15
N LYS A 48 -2.66 -11.84 -4.48
CA LYS A 48 -3.64 -12.36 -5.43
C LYS A 48 -3.81 -13.87 -5.34
N GLU A 49 -2.70 -14.60 -5.22
CA GLU A 49 -2.71 -16.06 -5.09
C GLU A 49 -3.32 -16.51 -3.76
N THR A 50 -3.04 -15.78 -2.67
CA THR A 50 -3.56 -16.14 -1.33
C THR A 50 -5.08 -15.96 -1.24
N VAL A 51 -5.63 -14.87 -1.81
CA VAL A 51 -7.09 -14.62 -1.78
C VAL A 51 -7.84 -15.34 -2.91
N GLY A 52 -7.17 -15.68 -4.00
CA GLY A 52 -7.76 -16.36 -5.15
C GLY A 52 -8.76 -15.50 -5.94
N CYS A 53 -9.38 -16.11 -6.95
CA CYS A 53 -10.30 -15.42 -7.88
C CYS A 53 -11.63 -14.97 -7.25
N ASN A 54 -12.02 -15.56 -6.13
CA ASN A 54 -13.23 -15.19 -5.40
C ASN A 54 -12.98 -14.15 -4.29
N GLY A 55 -11.73 -13.75 -4.07
CA GLY A 55 -11.36 -12.72 -3.11
C GLY A 55 -11.20 -11.35 -3.76
N SER A 56 -11.01 -10.32 -2.93
CA SER A 56 -10.78 -8.95 -3.36
C SER A 56 -9.60 -8.33 -2.63
N ILE A 57 -8.90 -7.42 -3.30
CA ILE A 57 -7.80 -6.65 -2.72
C ILE A 57 -8.06 -5.18 -2.99
N PHE A 58 -8.09 -4.40 -1.92
CA PHE A 58 -8.12 -2.96 -1.93
C PHE A 58 -6.78 -2.42 -1.44
N MET A 59 -6.22 -1.47 -2.19
CA MET A 59 -5.00 -0.75 -1.82
C MET A 59 -5.21 0.74 -2.05
N PRO A 60 -4.85 1.61 -1.10
CA PRO A 60 -4.90 3.05 -1.30
C PRO A 60 -3.95 3.49 -2.44
N SER A 61 -4.49 4.19 -3.43
CA SER A 61 -3.71 4.86 -4.50
C SER A 61 -3.84 6.38 -4.37
N LEU A 62 -3.42 6.90 -3.21
CA LEU A 62 -3.55 8.32 -2.88
C LEU A 62 -2.50 9.14 -3.62
N ARG A 63 -2.95 10.00 -4.54
CA ARG A 63 -2.10 10.96 -5.24
C ARG A 63 -2.04 12.30 -4.49
N LEU A 64 -1.49 12.26 -3.29
CA LEU A 64 -1.33 13.43 -2.43
C LEU A 64 0.14 13.88 -2.42
N SER A 65 0.36 15.20 -2.36
CA SER A 65 1.67 15.76 -2.03
C SER A 65 2.06 15.42 -0.58
N PRO A 66 3.34 15.54 -0.22
CA PRO A 66 3.72 15.72 1.18
C PRO A 66 2.92 16.85 1.82
N ARG A 67 2.83 16.82 3.16
CA ARG A 67 2.18 17.87 3.94
C ARG A 67 2.82 19.23 3.63
N LEU A 68 2.00 20.18 3.21
CA LEU A 68 2.39 21.55 2.94
C LEU A 68 2.40 22.38 4.23
N PRO A 69 3.22 23.45 4.29
CA PRO A 69 3.15 24.41 5.38
C PRO A 69 1.77 25.08 5.42
N LEU A 70 1.31 25.36 6.63
CA LEU A 70 0.06 26.07 6.88
C LEU A 70 0.34 27.57 6.89
N SER A 71 -0.58 28.36 6.34
CA SER A 71 -0.58 29.82 6.52
C SER A 71 -1.33 30.20 7.80
N GLU A 72 -1.13 31.42 8.30
CA GLU A 72 -1.91 31.95 9.43
C GLU A 72 -3.43 31.89 9.17
N ALA A 73 -3.85 32.05 7.91
CA ALA A 73 -5.25 31.93 7.53
C ALA A 73 -5.74 30.48 7.66
N ASP A 74 -4.93 29.49 7.24
CA ASP A 74 -5.26 28.07 7.39
C ASP A 74 -5.39 27.70 8.88
N GLU A 75 -4.48 28.19 9.73
CA GLU A 75 -4.50 27.94 11.17
C GLU A 75 -5.72 28.57 11.87
N LYS A 76 -6.09 29.81 11.50
CA LYS A 76 -7.31 30.47 12.01
C LYS A 76 -8.58 29.71 11.65
N LEU A 77 -8.56 28.93 10.57
CA LEU A 77 -9.66 28.05 10.15
C LEU A 77 -9.61 26.67 10.84
N GLY A 78 -8.63 26.41 11.72
CA GLY A 78 -8.46 25.13 12.39
C GLY A 78 -7.93 24.01 11.49
N ILE A 79 -7.34 24.35 10.34
CA ILE A 79 -6.78 23.36 9.42
C ILE A 79 -5.52 22.77 10.03
N THR A 80 -5.48 21.44 10.16
CA THR A 80 -4.32 20.72 10.72
C THR A 80 -3.45 20.06 9.66
N CYS A 81 -3.93 19.90 8.43
CA CYS A 81 -3.14 19.33 7.34
C CYS A 81 -3.58 19.93 6.00
N LYS A 82 -2.59 20.25 5.16
CA LYS A 82 -2.79 20.74 3.80
C LYS A 82 -1.94 19.91 2.87
N ALA A 83 -2.55 19.37 1.83
CA ALA A 83 -1.86 18.63 0.78
C ALA A 83 -2.53 18.95 -0.55
N LEU A 84 -1.77 18.91 -1.63
CA LEU A 84 -2.31 19.03 -2.98
C LEU A 84 -2.70 17.66 -3.48
N VAL A 85 -3.83 17.59 -4.19
CA VAL A 85 -4.16 16.43 -5.02
C VAL A 85 -3.45 16.61 -6.35
N TYR A 86 -2.57 15.65 -6.70
CA TYR A 86 -1.93 15.66 -8.02
C TYR A 86 -2.93 15.27 -9.10
N ASN A 87 -3.20 16.21 -10.00
CA ASN A 87 -4.06 16.01 -11.17
C ASN A 87 -3.19 15.94 -12.43
N SER A 88 -3.57 15.09 -13.39
CA SER A 88 -2.87 14.91 -14.68
C SER A 88 -2.70 16.20 -15.50
N LYS A 89 -3.45 17.27 -15.20
CA LYS A 89 -3.34 18.58 -15.86
C LYS A 89 -2.21 19.46 -15.32
N ASN A 90 -1.69 19.20 -14.12
CA ASN A 90 -0.68 20.02 -13.46
C ASN A 90 0.70 19.34 -13.55
N GLY A 91 1.06 18.91 -14.77
CA GLY A 91 2.23 18.11 -15.08
C GLY A 91 3.46 18.49 -14.27
N VAL A 92 3.88 17.53 -13.42
CA VAL A 92 5.27 17.30 -13.09
C VAL A 92 5.58 15.89 -13.56
#